data_AF-A0AA43ZIA4-F1
#
_entry.id   AF-A0AA43ZIA4-F1
#
_cell.length_a   1.000
_cell.length_b   1.000
_cell.length_c   1.000
_cell.angle_alpha   90.00
_cell.angle_beta   90.00
_cell.angle_gamma   90.00
#
_symmetry.space_group_name_H-M   'P 1'
#
loop_
_entity.id
_entity.type
_entity.pdbx_description
1 polymer ?
#
loop_
_entity_poly.entity_id
_entity_poly.type
_entity_poly.pdbx_seq_one_letter_code
_entity_poly.pdbx_strand_id
1 'polypeptide(L)'
;MVNLEGTPIWYELMTTDLDGAQKFYADVFGWSIAASAVAGTGDYGILTVPDGQEIDGLTTLPEGAPIKPGWFYYVGVQDVDGTGRKIISLGGIIHMDPRDVPDISRYAMVVDPQGMVVYIMRGDGPRASQAFHATAPRHCGWNELVTGDHKAALLSTAICLAGRTQRTCQWAKWAKCLL
;
A
#
# COMPACT_ATOMS: atom_id res chain seq x y z
N MET A 1 -7.13 -9.78 -5.35
CA MET A 1 -5.93 -10.57 -4.95
C MET A 1 -6.28 -11.52 -3.81
N VAL A 2 -5.50 -12.56 -3.54
CA VAL A 2 -5.67 -13.41 -2.34
C VAL A 2 -5.43 -12.56 -1.11
N ASN A 3 -6.32 -12.67 -0.12
CA ASN A 3 -6.14 -11.95 1.14
C ASN A 3 -5.05 -12.60 2.00
N LEU A 4 -4.05 -11.82 2.40
CA LEU A 4 -2.98 -12.26 3.30
C LEU A 4 -2.85 -11.29 4.47
N GLU A 5 -3.36 -11.70 5.63
CA GLU A 5 -3.42 -10.88 6.83
C GLU A 5 -2.06 -10.33 7.23
N GLY A 6 -1.99 -9.01 7.44
CA GLY A 6 -0.84 -8.32 7.98
C GLY A 6 0.34 -8.19 7.01
N THR A 7 0.14 -8.46 5.72
CA THR A 7 1.18 -8.34 4.69
C THR A 7 0.91 -7.18 3.74
N PRO A 8 1.94 -6.54 3.16
CA PRO A 8 1.76 -5.64 2.03
C PRO A 8 1.21 -6.42 0.83
N ILE A 9 0.07 -5.99 0.29
CA ILE A 9 -0.59 -6.67 -0.82
C ILE A 9 -0.69 -5.81 -2.09
N TRP A 10 -0.44 -4.50 -2.00
CA TRP A 10 -0.40 -3.61 -3.16
C TRP A 10 0.34 -2.32 -2.81
N TYR A 11 0.83 -1.61 -3.82
CA TYR A 11 1.32 -0.24 -3.68
C TYR A 11 0.63 0.68 -4.68
N GLU A 12 0.55 1.95 -4.32
CA GLU A 12 -0.06 2.99 -5.12
C GLU A 12 0.86 4.19 -5.17
N LEU A 13 1.21 4.61 -6.39
CA LEU A 13 1.82 5.89 -6.61
C LEU A 13 0.73 6.92 -6.93
N MET A 14 0.59 7.90 -6.05
CA MET A 14 -0.19 9.10 -6.36
C MET A 14 0.72 10.22 -6.79
N THR A 15 0.48 10.77 -7.98
CA THR A 15 1.32 11.83 -8.57
C THR A 15 0.46 12.95 -9.16
N THR A 16 1.04 14.15 -9.26
CA THR A 16 0.45 15.27 -10.03
C THR A 16 0.95 15.30 -11.48
N ASP A 17 1.87 14.41 -11.84
CA ASP A 17 2.48 14.30 -13.17
C ASP A 17 2.59 12.82 -13.54
N LEU A 18 1.54 12.29 -14.18
CA LEU A 18 1.46 10.89 -14.61
C LEU A 18 2.52 10.57 -15.68
N ASP A 19 2.65 11.45 -16.68
CA ASP A 19 3.58 11.25 -17.80
C ASP A 19 5.03 11.26 -17.32
N GLY A 20 5.38 12.20 -16.44
CA GLY A 20 6.71 12.27 -15.82
C GLY A 20 7.01 11.05 -14.97
N ALA A 21 6.06 10.59 -14.15
CA ALA A 21 6.21 9.36 -13.37
C ALA A 21 6.40 8.15 -14.28
N GLN A 22 5.55 7.97 -15.30
CA GLN A 22 5.66 6.87 -16.26
C GLN A 22 7.03 6.85 -16.93
N LYS A 23 7.49 8.00 -17.44
CA LYS A 23 8.81 8.09 -18.05
C LYS A 23 9.93 7.74 -17.08
N PHE A 24 9.88 8.26 -15.86
CA PHE A 24 10.90 8.00 -14.85
C PHE A 24 11.01 6.51 -14.50
N TYR A 25 9.90 5.84 -14.19
CA TYR A 25 9.93 4.42 -13.80
C TYR A 25 10.23 3.48 -14.96
N ALA A 26 9.87 3.86 -16.19
CA ALA A 26 10.33 3.17 -17.39
C ALA A 26 11.85 3.27 -17.54
N ASP A 27 12.44 4.45 -17.37
CA ASP A 27 13.89 4.66 -17.52
C ASP A 27 14.70 3.97 -16.39
N VAL A 28 14.21 3.99 -15.14
CA VAL A 28 14.94 3.49 -13.97
C VAL A 28 14.75 1.99 -13.76
N PHE A 29 13.52 1.49 -13.85
CA PHE A 29 13.21 0.09 -13.57
C PHE A 29 12.82 -0.72 -14.80
N GLY A 30 12.56 -0.07 -15.95
CA GLY A 30 11.99 -0.74 -17.11
C GLY A 30 10.52 -1.10 -16.93
N TRP A 31 9.82 -0.48 -15.97
CA TRP A 31 8.40 -0.73 -15.77
C TRP A 31 7.58 -0.20 -16.95
N SER A 32 6.56 -0.94 -17.33
CA SER A 32 5.51 -0.46 -18.23
C SER A 32 4.29 -0.06 -17.42
N ILE A 33 3.49 0.85 -17.97
CA ILE A 33 2.23 1.30 -17.37
C ILE A 33 1.13 1.14 -18.41
N ALA A 34 0.06 0.45 -18.03
CA ALA A 34 -1.12 0.27 -18.86
C ALA A 34 -2.36 0.74 -18.09
N ALA A 35 -3.35 1.26 -18.81
CA ALA A 35 -4.64 1.57 -18.20
C ALA A 35 -5.26 0.29 -17.62
N SER A 36 -5.86 0.41 -16.45
CA SER A 36 -6.54 -0.70 -15.79
C SER A 36 -7.71 -1.20 -16.63
N ALA A 37 -7.81 -2.53 -16.76
CA ALA A 37 -8.94 -3.19 -17.41
C ALA A 37 -10.21 -3.16 -16.55
N VAL A 38 -10.13 -2.71 -15.30
CA VAL A 38 -11.25 -2.68 -14.37
C VAL A 38 -12.14 -1.48 -14.67
N ALA A 39 -13.39 -1.76 -15.02
CA ALA A 39 -14.37 -0.73 -15.33
C ALA A 39 -14.56 0.24 -14.14
N GLY A 40 -14.66 1.54 -14.43
CA GLY A 40 -14.91 2.58 -13.42
C GLY A 40 -13.69 3.03 -12.63
N THR A 41 -12.48 2.59 -13.00
CA THR A 41 -11.23 3.03 -12.34
C THR A 41 -10.64 4.32 -12.89
N GLY A 42 -11.21 4.89 -13.96
CA GLY A 42 -10.80 6.19 -14.48
C GLY A 42 -9.43 6.15 -15.14
N ASP A 43 -8.53 7.05 -14.73
CA ASP A 43 -7.15 7.19 -15.19
C ASP A 43 -6.16 6.23 -14.50
N TYR A 44 -6.67 5.23 -13.76
CA TYR A 44 -5.86 4.28 -13.03
C TYR A 44 -4.94 3.47 -13.95
N GLY A 45 -3.65 3.57 -13.71
CA GLY A 45 -2.60 2.79 -14.36
C GLY A 45 -2.18 1.60 -13.52
N ILE A 46 -1.80 0.51 -14.19
CA ILE A 46 -1.17 -0.66 -13.62
C ILE A 46 0.30 -0.67 -14.03
N LEU A 47 1.20 -0.65 -13.05
CA LEU A 47 2.62 -0.79 -13.27
C LEU A 47 2.99 -2.27 -13.35
N THR A 48 3.75 -2.61 -14.39
CA THR A 48 4.12 -3.97 -14.72
C THR A 48 5.63 -4.07 -14.89
N VAL A 49 6.24 -5.06 -14.24
CA VAL A 49 7.66 -5.39 -14.43
C VAL A 49 7.91 -6.07 -15.78
N PRO A 50 9.14 -6.06 -16.31
CA PRO A 50 9.45 -6.63 -17.63
C PRO A 50 9.11 -8.12 -17.83
N ASP A 51 8.92 -8.89 -16.77
CA ASP A 51 8.48 -10.29 -16.84
C ASP A 51 6.95 -10.45 -16.87
N GLY A 52 6.20 -9.34 -16.90
CA GLY A 52 4.75 -9.30 -17.08
C GLY A 52 3.95 -9.33 -15.78
N GLN A 53 4.59 -9.25 -14.61
CA GLN A 53 3.86 -9.19 -13.34
C GLN A 53 3.35 -7.77 -13.06
N GLU A 54 2.05 -7.67 -12.81
CA GLU A 54 1.40 -6.45 -12.32
C GLU A 54 1.74 -6.28 -10.83
N ILE A 55 2.40 -5.19 -10.49
CA ILE A 55 2.97 -5.00 -9.16
C ILE A 55 2.29 -3.88 -8.40
N ASP A 56 1.96 -2.77 -9.06
CA ASP A 56 1.56 -1.55 -8.39
C ASP A 56 0.52 -0.75 -9.20
N GLY A 57 -0.11 0.22 -8.54
CA GLY A 57 -1.01 1.20 -9.12
C GLY A 57 -0.36 2.57 -9.35
N LEU A 58 -0.84 3.28 -10.36
CA LEU A 58 -0.55 4.69 -10.61
C LEU A 58 -1.88 5.44 -10.73
N THR A 59 -2.02 6.56 -10.01
CA THR A 59 -3.19 7.43 -10.18
C THR A 59 -2.84 8.90 -9.96
N THR A 60 -3.69 9.78 -10.46
CA THR A 60 -3.57 11.22 -10.21
C THR A 60 -3.93 11.52 -8.77
N LEU A 61 -3.07 12.27 -8.09
CA LEU A 61 -3.39 12.83 -6.78
C LEU A 61 -4.54 13.84 -6.95
N PRO A 62 -5.69 13.68 -6.26
CA PRO A 62 -6.80 14.62 -6.39
C PRO A 62 -6.40 16.04 -5.97
N GLU A 63 -6.89 17.04 -6.71
CA GLU A 63 -6.66 18.43 -6.37
C GLU A 63 -7.18 18.75 -4.96
N GLY A 64 -6.35 19.43 -4.16
CA GLY A 64 -6.69 19.78 -2.77
C GLY A 64 -6.61 18.62 -1.78
N ALA A 65 -6.15 17.44 -2.18
CA ALA A 65 -5.90 16.34 -1.24
C ALA A 65 -4.91 16.79 -0.14
N PRO A 66 -5.18 16.50 1.15
CA PRO A 66 -4.34 16.94 2.26
C PRO A 66 -3.09 16.07 2.46
N ILE A 67 -2.63 15.43 1.37
CA ILE A 67 -1.45 14.56 1.32
C ILE A 67 -0.53 15.02 0.19
N LYS A 68 0.76 14.69 0.28
CA LYS A 68 1.71 14.97 -0.79
C LYS A 68 1.73 13.81 -1.80
N PRO A 69 2.14 14.07 -3.05
CA PRO A 69 2.48 13.00 -3.99
C PRO A 69 3.47 12.01 -3.37
N GLY A 70 3.29 10.73 -3.63
CA GLY A 70 4.13 9.69 -3.04
C GLY A 70 3.59 8.28 -3.21
N TRP A 71 4.37 7.35 -2.67
CA TRP A 71 4.03 5.95 -2.59
C TRP A 71 3.24 5.64 -1.32
N PHE A 72 2.14 4.93 -1.49
CA PHE A 72 1.30 4.40 -0.42
C PHE A 72 1.24 2.88 -0.58
N TYR A 73 0.95 2.16 0.50
CA TYR A 73 0.85 0.71 0.46
C TYR A 73 -0.41 0.21 1.15
N TYR A 74 -0.85 -0.96 0.71
CA TYR A 74 -2.06 -1.63 1.13
C TYR A 74 -1.66 -2.81 1.98
N VAL A 75 -2.26 -2.91 3.15
CA VAL A 75 -2.04 -4.02 4.07
C VAL A 75 -3.26 -4.91 4.10
N GLY A 76 -3.03 -6.21 3.92
CA GLY A 76 -4.05 -7.24 3.97
C GLY A 76 -4.74 -7.30 5.33
N VAL A 77 -6.06 -7.25 5.35
CA VAL A 77 -6.92 -7.42 6.54
C VAL A 77 -8.12 -8.30 6.22
N GLN A 78 -8.62 -9.07 7.20
CA GLN A 78 -9.81 -9.92 7.01
C GLN A 78 -11.11 -9.11 6.95
N ASP A 79 -11.19 -8.02 7.72
CA ASP A 79 -12.35 -7.16 7.85
C ASP A 79 -11.91 -5.69 7.81
N VAL A 80 -12.14 -5.03 6.68
CA VAL A 80 -11.80 -3.62 6.46
C VAL A 80 -12.59 -2.72 7.40
N ASP A 81 -13.89 -2.93 7.53
CA ASP A 81 -14.76 -2.10 8.37
C ASP A 81 -14.45 -2.29 9.85
N GLY A 82 -14.25 -3.53 10.29
CA GLY A 82 -13.83 -3.86 11.66
C GLY A 82 -12.47 -3.28 12.01
N THR A 83 -11.51 -3.38 11.09
CA THR A 83 -10.18 -2.79 11.28
C THR A 83 -10.25 -1.27 11.31
N GLY A 84 -11.04 -0.64 10.44
CA GLY A 84 -11.29 0.80 10.46
C GLY A 84 -11.87 1.28 11.79
N ARG A 85 -12.89 0.59 12.32
CA ARG A 85 -13.45 0.89 13.67
C ARG A 85 -12.39 0.76 14.76
N LYS A 86 -11.55 -0.26 14.71
CA LYS A 86 -10.45 -0.44 15.67
C LYS A 86 -9.44 0.70 15.59
N ILE A 87 -9.07 1.13 14.39
CA ILE A 87 -8.15 2.27 14.19
C ILE A 87 -8.74 3.54 14.81
N ILE A 88 -10.02 3.83 14.58
CA ILE A 88 -10.71 4.97 15.21
C ILE A 88 -10.66 4.86 16.73
N SER A 89 -10.96 3.69 17.30
CA SER A 89 -10.97 3.49 18.76
C SER A 89 -9.59 3.72 19.41
N LEU A 90 -8.52 3.61 18.63
CA LEU A 90 -7.16 3.83 19.08
C LEU A 90 -6.67 5.27 18.81
N GLY A 91 -7.48 6.13 18.18
CA GLY A 91 -7.17 7.54 17.93
C GLY A 91 -6.70 7.85 16.51
N GLY A 92 -6.73 6.87 15.60
CA GLY A 92 -6.58 7.13 14.17
C GLY A 92 -7.87 7.66 13.53
N ILE A 93 -7.82 7.90 12.23
CA ILE A 93 -8.98 8.34 11.42
C ILE A 93 -9.10 7.51 10.15
N ILE A 94 -10.33 7.41 9.65
CA ILE A 94 -10.59 6.95 8.28
C ILE A 94 -10.58 8.18 7.39
N HIS A 95 -9.62 8.27 6.47
CA HIS A 95 -9.50 9.38 5.54
C HIS A 95 -10.33 9.15 4.28
N MET A 96 -10.35 7.91 3.79
CA MET A 96 -11.23 7.45 2.73
C MET A 96 -12.07 6.31 3.27
N ASP A 97 -13.39 6.49 3.25
CA ASP A 97 -14.34 5.46 3.66
C ASP A 97 -14.13 4.16 2.88
N PRO A 98 -14.43 3.00 3.49
CA PRO A 98 -14.34 1.71 2.81
C PRO A 98 -15.09 1.66 1.48
N ARG A 99 -14.40 1.20 0.43
CA ARG A 99 -14.94 1.04 -0.93
C ARG A 99 -14.68 -0.35 -1.46
N ASP A 100 -15.59 -0.82 -2.30
CA ASP A 100 -15.46 -2.09 -3.00
C ASP A 100 -14.95 -1.84 -4.43
N VAL A 101 -14.05 -2.71 -4.86
CA VAL A 101 -13.69 -2.94 -6.26
C VAL A 101 -14.23 -4.33 -6.60
N PRO A 102 -15.28 -4.43 -7.43
CA PRO A 102 -15.93 -5.70 -7.74
C PRO A 102 -14.90 -6.78 -8.12
N ASP A 103 -15.04 -7.96 -7.49
CA ASP A 103 -14.21 -9.16 -7.68
C ASP A 103 -12.70 -9.01 -7.37
N ILE A 104 -12.27 -7.85 -6.89
CA ILE A 104 -10.84 -7.56 -6.64
C ILE A 104 -10.56 -7.40 -5.16
N SER A 105 -11.31 -6.51 -4.49
CA SER A 105 -11.04 -6.14 -3.10
C SER A 105 -12.07 -5.22 -2.48
N ARG A 106 -12.01 -5.12 -1.15
CA ARG A 106 -12.49 -3.96 -0.37
C ARG A 106 -11.31 -3.25 0.24
N TYR A 107 -11.30 -1.91 0.29
CA TYR A 107 -10.20 -1.15 0.90
C TYR A 107 -10.65 0.18 1.51
N ALA A 108 -9.85 0.72 2.42
CA ALA A 108 -10.04 2.05 3.01
C ALA A 108 -8.68 2.72 3.21
N MET A 109 -8.63 4.06 3.13
CA MET A 109 -7.44 4.83 3.53
C MET A 109 -7.59 5.27 4.98
N VAL A 110 -6.59 4.98 5.79
CA VAL A 110 -6.57 5.28 7.21
C VAL A 110 -5.32 6.07 7.56
N VAL A 111 -5.41 6.85 8.63
CA VAL A 111 -4.29 7.63 9.16
C VAL A 111 -4.15 7.31 10.64
N ASP A 112 -2.94 7.01 11.08
CA ASP A 112 -2.66 6.82 12.50
C ASP A 112 -2.49 8.17 13.24
N PRO A 113 -2.43 8.18 14.58
CA PRO A 113 -2.26 9.40 15.37
C PRO A 113 -0.96 10.16 15.10
N GLN A 114 0.01 9.54 14.43
CA GLN A 114 1.25 10.17 14.02
C GLN A 114 1.21 10.70 12.58
N GLY A 115 0.06 10.61 11.92
CA GLY A 115 -0.13 11.10 10.56
C GLY A 115 0.29 10.11 9.48
N MET A 116 0.58 8.85 9.83
CA MET A 116 0.97 7.86 8.84
C MET A 116 -0.24 7.39 8.04
N VAL A 117 -0.17 7.65 6.74
CA VAL A 117 -1.20 7.24 5.78
C VAL A 117 -0.90 5.83 5.28
N VAL A 118 -1.89 4.95 5.34
CA VAL A 118 -1.81 3.61 4.76
C VAL A 118 -3.19 3.17 4.29
N TYR A 119 -3.22 2.17 3.42
CA TYR A 119 -4.44 1.48 3.07
C TYR A 119 -4.58 0.18 3.84
N ILE A 120 -5.79 -0.11 4.30
CA ILE A 120 -6.20 -1.46 4.73
C ILE A 120 -7.06 -2.06 3.63
N MET A 121 -6.86 -3.34 3.32
CA MET A 121 -7.51 -3.98 2.18
C MET A 121 -7.75 -5.46 2.43
N ARG A 122 -8.95 -5.92 2.07
CA ARG A 122 -9.25 -7.34 1.94
C ARG A 122 -9.23 -7.67 0.46
N GLY A 123 -8.33 -8.57 0.06
CA GLY A 123 -8.33 -9.09 -1.31
C GLY A 123 -9.42 -10.15 -1.50
N ASP A 124 -10.22 -10.02 -2.56
CA ASP A 124 -11.34 -10.95 -2.84
C ASP A 124 -11.09 -11.84 -4.08
N GLY A 125 -9.90 -11.76 -4.67
CA GLY A 125 -9.56 -12.45 -5.92
C GLY A 125 -8.68 -13.70 -5.74
N PRO A 126 -8.59 -14.58 -6.75
CA PRO A 126 -7.85 -15.84 -6.64
C PRO A 126 -6.33 -15.70 -6.84
N ARG A 127 -5.84 -14.56 -7.34
CA ARG A 127 -4.42 -14.32 -7.64
C ARG A 127 -3.67 -13.78 -6.42
N ALA A 128 -2.56 -14.39 -6.04
CA ALA A 128 -1.65 -13.82 -5.05
C ALA A 128 -1.07 -12.49 -5.54
N SER A 129 -0.88 -11.53 -4.62
CA SER A 129 -0.15 -10.30 -4.93
C SER A 129 1.28 -10.63 -5.36
N GLN A 130 1.77 -9.92 -6.38
CA GLN A 130 3.18 -9.94 -6.79
C GLN A 130 3.91 -8.66 -6.38
N ALA A 131 3.24 -7.72 -5.72
CA ALA A 131 3.74 -6.38 -5.44
C ALA A 131 5.01 -6.37 -4.57
N PHE A 132 4.98 -7.14 -3.48
CA PHE A 132 6.10 -7.27 -2.55
C PHE A 132 6.91 -8.53 -2.85
N HIS A 133 8.21 -8.36 -3.08
CA HIS A 133 9.13 -9.47 -3.26
C HIS A 133 10.52 -9.11 -2.71
N ALA A 134 10.90 -9.70 -1.57
CA ALA A 134 12.08 -9.32 -0.79
C ALA A 134 13.41 -9.32 -1.57
N THR A 135 13.55 -10.19 -2.58
CA THR A 135 14.80 -10.39 -3.31
C THR A 135 14.69 -10.23 -4.82
N ALA A 136 13.49 -9.99 -5.37
CA ALA A 136 13.35 -9.89 -6.81
C ALA A 136 13.74 -8.48 -7.24
N PRO A 137 14.47 -8.34 -8.35
CA PRO A 137 14.75 -7.03 -8.90
C PRO A 137 13.43 -6.34 -9.27
N ARG A 138 13.40 -5.00 -9.15
CA ARG A 138 12.29 -4.15 -9.63
C ARG A 138 10.95 -4.39 -8.92
N HIS A 139 11.00 -4.92 -7.70
CA HIS A 139 9.87 -5.07 -6.81
C HIS A 139 10.14 -4.33 -5.51
N CYS A 140 9.09 -4.02 -4.74
CA CYS A 140 9.28 -3.56 -3.37
C CYS A 140 9.85 -4.71 -2.52
N GLY A 141 11.06 -4.51 -1.98
CA GLY A 141 11.74 -5.49 -1.13
C GLY A 141 11.68 -5.16 0.37
N TRP A 142 11.30 -3.94 0.72
CA TRP A 142 11.31 -3.46 2.10
C TRP A 142 10.30 -2.33 2.32
N ASN A 143 9.63 -2.34 3.47
CA ASN A 143 8.77 -1.26 3.93
C ASN A 143 9.31 -0.77 5.27
N GLU A 144 9.61 0.51 5.36
CA GLU A 144 10.11 1.12 6.60
C GLU A 144 9.11 2.13 7.13
N LEU A 145 8.76 1.98 8.40
CA LEU A 145 8.03 3.00 9.12
C LEU A 145 9.02 3.90 9.87
N VAL A 146 9.00 5.19 9.55
CA VAL A 146 9.74 6.23 10.28
C VAL A 146 8.77 6.95 11.20
N THR A 147 9.00 6.87 12.52
CA THR A 147 8.09 7.40 13.54
C THR A 147 8.86 7.95 14.74
N GLY A 148 8.37 9.04 15.32
CA GLY A 148 8.93 9.61 16.56
C GLY A 148 8.50 8.86 17.82
N ASP A 149 7.41 8.10 17.76
CA ASP A 149 6.88 7.31 18.86
C ASP A 149 6.47 5.89 18.38
N HIS A 150 7.38 4.94 18.52
CA HIS A 150 7.15 3.57 18.05
C HIS A 150 6.00 2.87 18.80
N LYS A 151 5.60 3.35 19.99
CA LYS A 151 4.50 2.77 20.76
C LYS A 151 3.15 3.32 20.30
N ALA A 152 3.10 4.61 19.95
CA ALA A 152 1.91 5.25 19.40
C ALA A 152 1.72 4.98 17.90
N ALA A 153 2.68 4.32 17.24
CA ALA A 153 2.54 3.85 15.86
C ALA A 153 1.56 2.65 15.83
N LEU A 154 0.27 2.99 15.81
CA LEU A 154 -0.82 2.04 15.93
C LEU A 154 -0.91 1.11 14.72
N LEU A 155 -0.50 1.58 13.54
CA LEU A 155 -0.50 0.77 12.33
C LEU A 155 0.47 -0.40 12.45
N SER A 156 1.69 -0.17 12.92
CA SER A 156 2.67 -1.24 13.15
C SER A 156 2.16 -2.25 14.17
N THR A 157 1.39 -1.81 15.17
CA THR A 157 0.90 -2.70 16.24
C THR A 157 -0.36 -3.45 15.79
N ALA A 158 -1.34 -2.80 15.17
CA ALA A 158 -2.62 -3.41 14.78
C ALA A 158 -2.47 -4.38 13.61
N ILE A 159 -1.63 -4.06 12.62
CA ILE A 159 -1.30 -4.92 11.47
C ILE A 159 -0.48 -6.14 11.92
N CYS A 160 0.45 -5.93 12.86
CA CYS A 160 1.20 -7.02 13.46
C CYS A 160 0.33 -7.96 14.30
N LEU A 161 -0.52 -7.40 15.16
CA LEU A 161 -1.39 -8.17 16.04
C LEU A 161 -2.47 -8.95 15.28
N ALA A 162 -2.70 -8.64 14.01
CA ALA A 162 -3.67 -9.35 13.19
C ALA A 162 -3.19 -10.75 12.73
N GLY A 163 -1.91 -11.10 12.90
CA GLY A 163 -1.46 -12.46 12.57
C GLY A 163 -0.08 -12.90 13.05
N ARG A 164 0.75 -12.04 13.67
CA ARG A 164 2.06 -12.45 14.19
C ARG A 164 2.40 -11.81 15.54
N THR A 165 3.12 -12.55 16.38
CA THR A 165 3.52 -12.08 17.71
C THR A 165 4.39 -10.82 17.63
N GLN A 166 4.36 -9.97 18.67
CA GLN A 166 5.18 -8.74 18.79
C GLN A 166 6.68 -8.94 18.45
N ARG A 167 7.22 -10.17 18.55
CA ARG A 167 8.64 -10.47 18.27
C ARG A 167 9.02 -10.39 16.79
N THR A 168 8.10 -10.68 15.86
CA THR A 168 8.38 -10.59 14.41
C THR A 168 8.13 -9.19 13.83
N CYS A 169 7.65 -8.28 14.68
CA CYS A 169 7.30 -6.90 14.32
C CYS A 169 8.38 -5.89 14.65
N GLN A 170 9.59 -6.38 14.91
CA GLN A 170 10.79 -5.56 14.91
C GLN A 170 11.16 -5.20 13.46
N TRP A 171 10.38 -4.32 12.84
CA TRP A 171 10.73 -3.65 11.58
C TRP A 171 11.75 -2.51 11.78
N ALA A 172 12.48 -2.52 12.89
CA ALA A 172 13.50 -1.54 13.21
C ALA A 172 14.65 -2.24 13.91
N LYS A 173 15.66 -2.62 13.11
CA LYS A 173 17.08 -2.62 13.45
C LYS A 173 17.83 -3.10 12.22
N TRP A 174 18.41 -2.18 11.46
CA TRP A 174 19.79 -2.19 10.96
C TRP A 174 19.97 -0.94 10.08
N ALA A 175 20.42 0.15 10.70
CA ALA A 175 20.97 1.29 9.99
C ALA A 175 22.44 1.01 9.65
N LYS A 176 22.75 0.89 8.35
CA LYS A 176 24.03 1.09 7.64
C LYS A 176 24.25 -0.01 6.58
N CYS A 177 24.13 0.35 5.31
CA CYS A 177 25.25 0.33 4.35
C CYS A 177 24.74 0.58 2.92
N LEU A 178 25.66 1.12 2.11
CA LEU A 178 25.63 1.44 0.68
C LEU A 178 25.10 2.85 0.37
N LEU A 179 25.88 3.86 -0.07
CA LEU A 179 27.11 3.88 -0.88
C LEU A 179 27.13 2.89 -2.05
#